data_AF-A0A410H5U6-F1
#
_entry.id   AF-A0A410H5U6-F1
#
_cell.length_a   1.000
_cell.length_b   1.000
_cell.length_c   1.000
_cell.angle_alpha   90.00
_cell.angle_beta   90.00
_cell.angle_gamma   90.00
#
_symmetry.space_group_name_H-M   'P 1'
#
loop_
_entity.id
_entity.type
_entity.pdbx_description
1 polymer ?
#
loop_
_entity_poly.entity_id
_entity_poly.type
_entity_poly.pdbx_seq_one_letter_code
_entity_poly.pdbx_strand_id
1 'polypeptide(L)'
;MSEQPIDILWVLISAVLVAMMQPGFTALEAGATRTKNSISTAIKNVSDFLIAFMIFVVIGASIMLGSSQNGWIGWDKLFFYEDSLSGLVLTLFHAMFASTAVTIISGSIAERTKYTSYLIIAIIVSLFIYPVQAHWIWNSDGWLAQMGFIDFAGSTVVHSVGGWAALAAILIIGPRLGRFENNERPFEQANLAYSALGVFLIWLGWIGFNGGSVLALNIETGKVVLNTLIAGAVGGIAGLIVSRLMTGYYQVIDIINGILAGLVAITACAHLASPFSAMVVGAIGYLAYLVGKILLIRWRIDDAIEAVPVHLFAGIAGTLAVAFLVEEALFWQQFKTQTIGIFFVGLLTFTVTYIMLKIINHFYALRVSEAKEILGLNISEHQASTSMFDLARAMNAQAQDQDFSKKIMVEPYSDASLIATYYNHVTQAFNQLNDEKEALIEESYHMANYDQLTGLAKRRLLVNELSRSILRLDRQDQTNAILFIDLDGFKAINDQYGHNAGDILLKEAANRIQTIIRKTDLAARFGGDEFVILLENIQNESFAAQVADKIIHSIKQPIQLPNDVTGCVNASIGLKVFDGGSKKNVDDILNMADKAMYEAKRRGKGQWVIA
;
A
#
# COMPACT_ATOMS: atom_id res chain seq x y z
N MET A 1 49.22 15.18 -8.37
CA MET A 1 48.97 14.61 -9.71
C MET A 1 49.98 15.21 -10.68
N SER A 2 50.38 14.46 -11.72
CA SER A 2 51.21 14.97 -12.81
C SER A 2 50.45 16.06 -13.61
N GLU A 3 51.15 17.08 -14.10
CA GLU A 3 50.59 18.11 -14.99
C GLU A 3 50.57 17.66 -16.47
N GLN A 4 50.89 16.39 -16.75
CA GLN A 4 50.80 15.86 -18.11
C GLN A 4 49.33 15.75 -18.55
N PRO A 5 48.97 16.27 -19.75
CA PRO A 5 47.59 16.25 -20.23
C PRO A 5 46.95 14.86 -20.28
N ILE A 6 47.74 13.81 -20.54
CA ILE A 6 47.25 12.43 -20.59
C ILE A 6 46.84 11.90 -19.22
N ASP A 7 47.57 12.27 -18.16
CA ASP A 7 47.27 11.87 -16.79
C ASP A 7 46.02 12.60 -16.29
N ILE A 8 45.93 13.91 -16.58
CA ILE A 8 44.73 14.72 -16.28
C ILE A 8 43.51 14.14 -16.99
N LEU A 9 43.63 13.80 -18.29
CA LEU A 9 42.54 13.20 -19.06
C LEU A 9 42.10 11.86 -18.45
N TRP A 10 43.06 11.02 -18.04
CA TRP A 10 42.75 9.74 -17.40
C TRP A 10 41.99 9.92 -16.08
N VAL A 11 42.42 10.84 -15.22
CA VAL A 11 41.73 11.11 -13.95
C VAL A 11 40.36 11.72 -14.18
N LEU A 12 40.18 12.57 -15.20
CA LEU A 12 38.88 13.10 -15.58
C LEU A 12 37.92 11.99 -16.06
N ILE A 13 38.39 11.10 -16.94
CA ILE A 13 37.61 9.92 -17.38
C ILE A 13 37.30 9.03 -16.18
N SER A 14 38.26 8.83 -15.28
CA SER A 14 38.08 8.06 -14.07
C SER A 14 37.00 8.67 -13.18
N ALA A 15 36.95 10.00 -13.03
CA ALA A 15 35.88 10.67 -12.31
C ALA A 15 34.50 10.42 -12.95
N VAL A 16 34.40 10.44 -14.28
CA VAL A 16 33.15 10.09 -14.99
C VAL A 16 32.75 8.62 -14.74
N LEU A 17 33.71 7.70 -14.73
CA LEU A 17 33.46 6.29 -14.42
C LEU A 17 33.00 6.11 -12.96
N VAL A 18 33.57 6.83 -12.00
CA VAL A 18 33.11 6.80 -10.61
C VAL A 18 31.73 7.43 -10.48
N ALA A 19 31.44 8.52 -11.21
CA ALA A 19 30.10 9.11 -11.26
C ALA A 19 29.04 8.10 -11.73
N MET A 20 29.40 7.23 -12.69
CA MET A 20 28.53 6.15 -13.18
C MET A 20 28.24 5.06 -12.14
N MET A 21 28.99 4.99 -11.04
CA MET A 21 28.60 4.13 -9.91
C MET A 21 27.28 4.59 -9.28
N GLN A 22 26.92 5.88 -9.34
CA GLN A 22 25.69 6.42 -8.76
C GLN A 22 24.40 5.85 -9.37
N PRO A 23 24.20 5.84 -10.71
CA PRO A 23 23.08 5.10 -11.30
C PRO A 23 23.19 3.58 -11.06
N GLY A 24 24.40 3.06 -10.85
CA GLY A 24 24.63 1.68 -10.43
C GLY A 24 24.08 1.37 -9.03
N PHE A 25 24.38 2.20 -8.02
CA PHE A 25 23.81 2.12 -6.66
C PHE A 25 22.30 2.30 -6.70
N THR A 26 21.81 3.27 -7.48
CA THR A 26 20.38 3.49 -7.70
C THR A 26 19.69 2.20 -8.17
N ALA A 27 20.25 1.54 -9.20
CA ALA A 27 19.69 0.31 -9.75
C ALA A 27 19.80 -0.89 -8.79
N LEU A 28 20.94 -1.03 -8.11
CA LEU A 28 21.17 -2.04 -7.08
C LEU A 28 20.14 -1.93 -5.95
N GLU A 29 20.02 -0.76 -5.36
CA GLU A 29 19.18 -0.56 -4.19
C GLU A 29 17.68 -0.59 -4.53
N ALA A 30 17.27 0.06 -5.63
CA ALA A 30 15.86 0.07 -6.04
C ALA A 30 15.40 -1.34 -6.47
N GLY A 31 16.31 -2.16 -7.01
CA GLY A 31 16.03 -3.55 -7.35
C GLY A 31 16.03 -4.50 -6.13
N ALA A 32 16.91 -4.28 -5.16
CA ALA A 32 17.06 -5.15 -3.98
C ALA A 32 16.07 -4.84 -2.85
N THR A 33 15.46 -3.65 -2.86
CA THR A 33 14.36 -3.28 -1.94
C THR A 33 13.01 -3.79 -2.45
N ARG A 34 11.98 -3.79 -1.59
CA ARG A 34 10.60 -4.15 -1.95
C ARG A 34 10.00 -3.15 -2.94
N THR A 35 9.17 -3.62 -3.87
CA THR A 35 8.55 -2.81 -4.95
C THR A 35 7.85 -1.55 -4.44
N LYS A 36 7.21 -1.59 -3.28
CA LYS A 36 6.53 -0.44 -2.66
C LYS A 36 7.48 0.69 -2.19
N ASN A 37 8.79 0.49 -2.27
CA ASN A 37 9.83 1.42 -1.81
C ASN A 37 10.87 1.79 -2.88
N SER A 38 10.85 1.16 -4.07
CA SER A 38 11.87 1.32 -5.10
C SER A 38 12.06 2.78 -5.57
N ILE A 39 10.98 3.55 -5.70
CA ILE A 39 11.01 4.96 -6.11
C ILE A 39 11.61 5.83 -5.00
N SER A 40 11.23 5.57 -3.74
CA SER A 40 11.81 6.28 -2.59
C SER A 40 13.33 6.03 -2.52
N THR A 41 13.76 4.79 -2.76
CA THR A 41 15.17 4.44 -2.83
C THR A 41 15.90 5.19 -3.96
N ALA A 42 15.32 5.24 -5.16
CA ALA A 42 15.91 5.95 -6.28
C ALA A 42 16.03 7.46 -6.04
N ILE A 43 14.99 8.10 -5.49
CA ILE A 43 15.00 9.52 -5.15
C ILE A 43 16.08 9.82 -4.10
N LYS A 44 16.28 8.94 -3.12
CA LYS A 44 17.36 9.07 -2.12
C LYS A 44 18.73 9.09 -2.77
N ASN A 45 19.02 8.14 -3.66
CA ASN A 45 20.28 8.07 -4.40
C ASN A 45 20.53 9.34 -5.23
N VAL A 46 19.53 9.81 -5.97
CA VAL A 46 19.68 11.05 -6.75
C VAL A 46 19.92 12.25 -5.82
N SER A 47 19.23 12.30 -4.69
CA SER A 47 19.32 13.42 -3.75
C SER A 47 20.65 13.45 -3.00
N ASP A 48 21.18 12.29 -2.59
CA ASP A 48 22.48 12.25 -1.92
C ASP A 48 23.61 12.69 -2.84
N PHE A 49 23.57 12.31 -4.12
CA PHE A 49 24.57 12.73 -5.07
C PHE A 49 24.59 14.26 -5.19
N LEU A 50 23.43 14.88 -5.35
CA LEU A 50 23.31 16.34 -5.42
C LEU A 50 23.87 17.01 -4.16
N ILE A 51 23.55 16.49 -2.97
CA ILE A 51 23.98 17.06 -1.70
C ILE A 51 25.48 16.86 -1.46
N ALA A 52 25.95 15.60 -1.54
CA ALA A 52 27.33 15.24 -1.25
C ALA A 52 28.29 15.88 -2.25
N PHE A 53 27.93 15.90 -3.54
CA PHE A 53 28.69 16.59 -4.57
C PHE A 53 28.83 18.08 -4.26
N MET A 54 27.71 18.76 -4.00
CA MET A 54 27.74 20.21 -3.74
C MET A 54 28.49 20.55 -2.45
N ILE A 55 28.28 19.78 -1.37
CA ILE A 55 29.02 19.98 -0.11
C ILE A 55 30.52 19.78 -0.34
N PHE A 56 30.91 18.73 -1.07
CA PHE A 56 32.31 18.46 -1.30
C PHE A 56 32.98 19.57 -2.13
N VAL A 57 32.36 19.96 -3.25
CA VAL A 57 32.88 21.01 -4.14
C VAL A 57 32.98 22.35 -3.39
N VAL A 58 31.99 22.72 -2.58
CA VAL A 58 31.98 24.01 -1.88
C VAL A 58 32.98 24.04 -0.72
N ILE A 59 33.00 23.02 0.13
CA ILE A 59 33.77 23.04 1.39
C ILE A 59 34.57 21.76 1.66
N GLY A 60 34.08 20.59 1.26
CA GLY A 60 34.79 19.32 1.52
C GLY A 60 36.18 19.28 0.88
N ALA A 61 36.37 19.88 -0.29
CA ALA A 61 37.67 20.01 -0.95
C ALA A 61 38.65 20.83 -0.09
N SER A 62 38.20 21.95 0.49
CA SER A 62 39.03 22.76 1.40
C SER A 62 39.43 21.99 2.67
N ILE A 63 38.54 21.14 3.19
CA ILE A 63 38.80 20.31 4.39
C ILE A 63 39.75 19.16 4.08
N MET A 64 39.57 18.52 2.93
CA MET A 64 40.31 17.31 2.55
C MET A 64 41.67 17.63 1.91
N LEU A 65 41.67 18.48 0.88
CA LEU A 65 42.81 18.75 0.01
C LEU A 65 43.59 20.01 0.43
N GLY A 66 43.01 20.85 1.30
CA GLY A 66 43.64 22.08 1.74
C GLY A 66 44.86 21.86 2.64
N SER A 67 45.58 22.94 2.88
CA SER A 67 46.77 23.01 3.73
C SER A 67 46.52 22.37 5.10
N SER A 68 47.39 21.43 5.50
CA SER A 68 47.19 20.63 6.71
C SER A 68 47.45 21.43 8.00
N GLN A 69 46.56 21.27 8.97
CA GLN A 69 46.74 21.74 10.34
C GLN A 69 47.15 20.56 11.24
N ASN A 70 48.46 20.39 11.41
CA ASN A 70 49.05 19.31 12.24
C ASN A 70 48.58 17.89 11.86
N GLY A 71 48.20 17.65 10.60
CA GLY A 71 47.74 16.35 10.11
C GLY A 71 46.30 15.97 10.47
N TRP A 72 45.56 16.83 11.18
CA TRP A 72 44.20 16.54 11.66
C TRP A 72 43.09 17.03 10.74
N ILE A 73 43.28 18.19 10.09
CA ILE A 73 42.28 18.80 9.23
C ILE A 73 42.97 19.70 8.21
N GLY A 74 42.50 19.70 6.97
CA GLY A 74 42.92 20.65 5.95
C GLY A 74 42.10 21.93 6.02
N TRP A 75 42.69 23.04 5.63
CA TRP A 75 41.93 24.26 5.39
C TRP A 75 42.62 25.18 4.38
N ASP A 76 41.86 25.57 3.37
CA ASP A 76 42.15 26.68 2.46
C ASP A 76 40.85 27.43 2.15
N LYS A 77 40.95 28.57 1.45
CA LYS A 77 39.75 29.31 0.99
C LYS A 77 38.83 28.40 0.18
N LEU A 78 37.53 28.68 0.20
CA LEU A 78 36.56 27.96 -0.65
C LEU A 78 36.99 28.12 -2.12
N PHE A 79 36.81 27.05 -2.91
CA PHE A 79 37.18 27.00 -4.33
C PHE A 79 38.67 27.28 -4.62
N PHE A 80 39.58 27.04 -3.68
CA PHE A 80 41.03 27.31 -3.88
C PHE A 80 41.65 26.60 -5.11
N TYR A 81 40.99 25.58 -5.64
CA TYR A 81 41.42 24.76 -6.77
C TYR A 81 41.03 25.33 -8.15
N GLU A 82 40.24 26.41 -8.22
CA GLU A 82 39.60 26.88 -9.46
C GLU A 82 40.57 27.37 -10.54
N ASP A 83 41.75 27.83 -10.14
CA ASP A 83 42.77 28.38 -11.03
C ASP A 83 43.66 27.29 -11.69
N SER A 84 43.42 26.00 -11.38
CA SER A 84 44.20 24.89 -11.93
C SER A 84 43.30 23.79 -12.51
N LEU A 85 43.61 23.36 -13.74
CA LEU A 85 42.95 22.21 -14.36
C LEU A 85 43.16 20.93 -13.54
N SER A 86 44.37 20.72 -13.02
CA SER A 86 44.69 19.56 -12.19
C SER A 86 43.91 19.62 -10.86
N GLY A 87 43.77 20.82 -10.28
CA GLY A 87 42.97 21.06 -9.08
C GLY A 87 41.47 20.78 -9.29
N LEU A 88 40.91 21.27 -10.39
CA LEU A 88 39.51 21.03 -10.79
C LEU A 88 39.22 19.54 -10.99
N VAL A 89 40.07 18.84 -11.74
CA VAL A 89 39.91 17.41 -12.02
C VAL A 89 40.07 16.56 -10.76
N LEU A 90 41.05 16.87 -9.92
CA LEU A 90 41.26 16.15 -8.65
C LEU A 90 40.09 16.37 -7.67
N THR A 91 39.57 17.60 -7.61
CA THR A 91 38.38 17.91 -6.79
C THR A 91 37.17 17.14 -7.29
N LEU A 92 36.94 17.11 -8.61
CA LEU A 92 35.87 16.33 -9.21
C LEU A 92 36.01 14.84 -8.89
N PHE A 93 37.21 14.28 -9.02
CA PHE A 93 37.49 12.88 -8.71
C PHE A 93 37.13 12.55 -7.26
N HIS A 94 37.59 13.33 -6.28
CA HIS A 94 37.27 13.10 -4.87
C HIS A 94 35.82 13.41 -4.49
N ALA A 95 35.16 14.35 -5.18
CA ALA A 95 33.72 14.60 -5.00
C ALA A 95 32.90 13.34 -5.32
N MET A 96 33.33 12.55 -6.31
CA MET A 96 32.68 11.28 -6.63
C MET A 96 32.87 10.25 -5.52
N PHE A 97 34.06 10.17 -4.91
CA PHE A 97 34.33 9.26 -3.79
C PHE A 97 33.54 9.65 -2.53
N ALA A 98 33.44 10.96 -2.24
CA ALA A 98 32.60 11.48 -1.17
C ALA A 98 31.14 11.06 -1.35
N SER A 99 30.63 11.20 -2.58
CA SER A 99 29.27 10.79 -2.93
C SER A 99 29.08 9.27 -2.79
N THR A 100 30.09 8.47 -3.17
CA THR A 100 30.08 7.01 -2.96
C THR A 100 30.05 6.64 -1.48
N ALA A 101 30.81 7.33 -0.61
CA ALA A 101 30.80 7.05 0.82
C ALA A 101 29.43 7.29 1.45
N VAL A 102 28.71 8.33 0.99
CA VAL A 102 27.36 8.66 1.47
C VAL A 102 26.32 7.66 0.95
N THR A 103 26.32 7.36 -0.35
CA THR A 103 25.30 6.49 -0.98
C THR A 103 25.31 5.07 -0.42
N ILE A 104 26.44 4.57 0.10
CA ILE A 104 26.49 3.27 0.81
C ILE A 104 25.46 3.18 1.95
N ILE A 105 25.12 4.32 2.56
CA ILE A 105 24.20 4.35 3.69
C ILE A 105 22.74 4.17 3.23
N SER A 106 22.32 4.71 2.07
CA SER A 106 20.91 4.71 1.64
C SER A 106 20.31 3.32 1.63
N GLY A 107 20.98 2.38 0.96
CA GLY A 107 20.49 1.02 0.81
C GLY A 107 20.34 0.33 2.16
N SER A 108 21.28 0.55 3.08
CA SER A 108 21.28 -0.06 4.40
C SER A 108 20.06 0.34 5.23
N ILE A 109 19.63 1.60 5.11
CA ILE A 109 18.52 2.21 5.87
C ILE A 109 17.21 2.35 5.07
N ALA A 110 17.13 1.75 3.88
CA ALA A 110 15.97 1.81 3.00
C ALA A 110 14.66 1.28 3.62
N GLU A 111 13.53 1.65 3.03
CA GLU A 111 12.16 1.18 3.36
C GLU A 111 11.53 1.66 4.68
N ARG A 112 12.31 2.08 5.68
CA ARG A 112 11.77 2.55 6.98
C ARG A 112 12.27 3.92 7.43
N THR A 113 13.28 4.47 6.77
CA THR A 113 13.82 5.80 7.11
C THR A 113 13.13 6.88 6.31
N LYS A 114 12.73 7.96 6.98
CA LYS A 114 12.14 9.13 6.31
C LYS A 114 13.12 9.70 5.29
N TYR A 115 12.61 10.22 4.17
CA TYR A 115 13.43 10.88 3.16
C TYR A 115 14.27 12.03 3.73
N THR A 116 13.68 12.92 4.51
CA THR A 116 14.39 14.07 5.11
C THR A 116 15.46 13.65 6.12
N SER A 117 15.23 12.57 6.89
CA SER A 117 16.24 12.00 7.79
C SER A 117 17.47 11.54 7.03
N TYR A 118 17.28 10.97 5.84
CA TYR A 118 18.39 10.54 5.00
C TYR A 118 19.22 11.72 4.48
N LEU A 119 18.58 12.83 4.07
CA LEU A 119 19.31 14.03 3.66
C LEU A 119 20.18 14.59 4.79
N ILE A 120 19.70 14.53 6.04
CA ILE A 120 20.50 14.95 7.20
C ILE A 120 21.73 14.04 7.37
N ILE A 121 21.57 12.72 7.22
CA ILE A 121 22.68 11.77 7.25
C ILE A 121 23.70 12.10 6.15
N ALA A 122 23.23 12.36 4.93
CA ALA A 122 24.08 12.72 3.79
C ALA A 122 24.91 13.98 4.08
N ILE A 123 24.30 15.02 4.65
CA ILE A 123 25.00 16.25 5.06
C ILE A 123 26.06 15.95 6.12
N ILE A 124 25.71 15.19 7.17
CA ILE A 124 26.62 14.90 8.28
C ILE A 124 27.88 14.18 7.77
N VAL A 125 27.69 13.15 6.96
CA VAL A 125 28.80 12.30 6.49
C VAL A 125 29.66 13.03 5.48
N SER A 126 29.06 13.72 4.49
CA SER A 126 29.80 14.45 3.46
C SER A 126 30.53 15.69 3.98
N LEU A 127 30.04 16.34 5.04
CA LEU A 127 30.63 17.56 5.59
C LEU A 127 31.65 17.28 6.72
N PHE A 128 31.29 16.45 7.70
CA PHE A 128 32.04 16.36 8.95
C PHE A 128 32.89 15.09 9.08
N ILE A 129 32.56 14.02 8.36
CA ILE A 129 33.19 12.72 8.55
C ILE A 129 34.16 12.43 7.41
N TYR A 130 33.63 12.30 6.19
CA TYR A 130 34.40 11.89 5.03
C TYR A 130 35.62 12.78 4.75
N PRO A 131 35.49 14.12 4.56
CA PRO A 131 36.62 14.94 4.13
C PRO A 131 37.71 15.02 5.20
N VAL A 132 37.35 14.98 6.49
CA VAL A 132 38.30 14.97 7.61
C VAL A 132 39.13 13.69 7.61
N GLN A 133 38.50 12.54 7.44
CA GLN A 133 39.22 11.26 7.44
C GLN A 133 39.99 11.03 6.14
N ALA A 134 39.48 11.52 5.02
CA ALA A 134 40.23 11.57 3.76
C ALA A 134 41.48 12.45 3.88
N HIS A 135 41.42 13.55 4.65
CA HIS A 135 42.63 14.31 4.99
C HIS A 135 43.63 13.45 5.78
N TRP A 136 43.19 12.71 6.80
CA TRP A 136 44.10 11.89 7.61
C TRP A 136 44.88 10.86 6.78
N ILE A 137 44.23 10.30 5.76
CA ILE A 137 44.70 9.13 5.01
C ILE A 137 45.41 9.53 3.71
N TRP A 138 44.91 10.53 2.98
CA TRP A 138 45.38 10.86 1.63
C TRP A 138 46.10 12.20 1.52
N ASN A 139 45.99 13.08 2.53
CA ASN A 139 46.89 14.23 2.59
C ASN A 139 48.28 13.75 3.02
N SER A 140 49.34 14.22 2.36
CA SER A 140 50.71 13.84 2.69
C SER A 140 51.05 14.12 4.16
N ASP A 141 50.51 15.20 4.73
CA ASP A 141 50.75 15.59 6.12
C ASP A 141 49.72 14.99 7.09
N GLY A 142 48.73 14.25 6.58
CA GLY A 142 47.72 13.56 7.36
C GLY A 142 48.34 12.56 8.35
N TRP A 143 47.85 12.51 9.58
CA TRP A 143 48.51 11.73 10.63
C TRP A 143 48.53 10.21 10.37
N LEU A 144 47.53 9.66 9.67
CA LEU A 144 47.53 8.25 9.26
C LEU A 144 48.48 8.01 8.09
N ALA A 145 48.53 8.93 7.12
CA ALA A 145 49.50 8.90 6.04
C ALA A 145 50.94 8.91 6.59
N GLN A 146 51.22 9.80 7.55
CA GLN A 146 52.52 9.91 8.23
C GLN A 146 52.88 8.65 9.05
N MET A 147 51.87 7.93 9.56
CA MET A 147 52.07 6.63 10.24
C MET A 147 52.37 5.48 9.25
N GLY A 148 52.20 5.72 7.94
CA GLY A 148 52.35 4.72 6.89
C GLY A 148 51.09 3.87 6.68
N PHE A 149 49.91 4.37 7.04
CA PHE A 149 48.65 3.70 6.75
C PHE A 149 48.40 3.69 5.24
N ILE A 150 48.10 2.52 4.70
CA ILE A 150 47.89 2.34 3.26
C ILE A 150 46.41 2.05 3.02
N ASP A 151 45.76 2.94 2.31
CA ASP A 151 44.43 2.72 1.75
C ASP A 151 44.40 3.33 0.36
N PHE A 152 44.72 2.51 -0.65
CA PHE A 152 45.02 2.99 -1.99
C PHE A 152 43.89 3.78 -2.65
N ALA A 153 42.69 3.19 -2.70
CA ALA A 153 41.52 3.79 -3.31
C ALA A 153 40.33 3.88 -2.33
N GLY A 154 40.43 3.40 -1.10
CA GLY A 154 39.42 3.64 -0.07
C GLY A 154 38.59 2.46 0.41
N SER A 155 39.19 1.29 0.68
CA SER A 155 38.51 0.23 1.45
C SER A 155 38.13 0.71 2.85
N THR A 156 38.95 1.58 3.44
CA THR A 156 38.65 2.20 4.73
C THR A 156 37.92 3.53 4.54
N VAL A 157 38.53 4.50 3.84
CA VAL A 157 38.04 5.89 3.84
C VAL A 157 36.75 6.13 3.07
N VAL A 158 36.39 5.24 2.13
CA VAL A 158 35.09 5.27 1.43
C VAL A 158 34.19 4.17 1.99
N HIS A 159 34.60 2.91 1.83
CA HIS A 159 33.72 1.78 2.11
C HIS A 159 33.51 1.55 3.60
N SER A 160 34.57 1.49 4.40
CA SER A 160 34.40 1.31 5.84
C SER A 160 33.75 2.53 6.49
N VAL A 161 34.02 3.76 6.02
CA VAL A 161 33.31 4.96 6.47
C VAL A 161 31.81 4.85 6.21
N GLY A 162 31.40 4.57 4.97
CA GLY A 162 30.00 4.33 4.63
C GLY A 162 29.40 3.20 5.47
N GLY A 163 30.13 2.11 5.66
CA GLY A 163 29.72 0.93 6.42
C GLY A 163 29.56 1.18 7.94
N TRP A 164 30.47 1.93 8.57
CA TRP A 164 30.36 2.32 9.99
C TRP A 164 29.21 3.29 10.22
N ALA A 165 29.01 4.25 9.31
CA ALA A 165 27.89 5.18 9.37
C ALA A 165 26.55 4.46 9.17
N ALA A 166 26.49 3.51 8.21
CA ALA A 166 25.35 2.63 8.00
C ALA A 166 25.02 1.80 9.25
N LEU A 167 26.02 1.17 9.87
CA LEU A 167 25.83 0.40 11.10
C LEU A 167 25.28 1.28 12.24
N ALA A 168 25.86 2.47 12.45
CA ALA A 168 25.37 3.42 13.45
C ALA A 168 23.90 3.82 13.20
N ALA A 169 23.54 4.10 11.94
CA ALA A 169 22.19 4.47 11.56
C ALA A 169 21.18 3.32 11.77
N ILE A 170 21.53 2.10 11.34
CA ILE A 170 20.67 0.91 11.51
C ILE A 170 20.39 0.63 12.99
N LEU A 171 21.38 0.77 13.87
CA LEU A 171 21.21 0.54 15.31
C LEU A 171 20.23 1.52 15.97
N ILE A 172 20.04 2.72 15.40
CA ILE A 172 19.10 3.72 15.90
C ILE A 172 17.72 3.53 15.28
N ILE A 173 17.67 3.28 13.96
CA ILE A 173 16.43 3.14 13.19
C ILE A 173 15.71 1.82 13.50
N GLY A 174 16.48 0.77 13.79
CA GLY A 174 15.99 -0.57 14.07
C GLY A 174 15.53 -1.34 12.82
N PRO A 175 15.06 -2.57 13.02
CA PRO A 175 14.74 -3.48 11.93
C PRO A 175 13.41 -3.20 11.25
N ARG A 176 13.28 -3.54 9.96
CA ARG A 176 12.01 -3.44 9.21
C ARG A 176 10.95 -4.34 9.85
N LEU A 177 9.71 -3.88 9.84
CA LEU A 177 8.57 -4.62 10.38
C LEU A 177 8.46 -6.01 9.73
N GLY A 178 8.30 -7.05 10.53
CA GLY A 178 8.21 -8.44 10.09
C GLY A 178 9.53 -9.14 9.73
N ARG A 179 10.69 -8.45 9.76
CA ARG A 179 11.98 -9.03 9.29
C ARG A 179 12.40 -10.29 10.07
N PHE A 180 12.17 -10.29 11.37
CA PHE A 180 12.61 -11.34 12.31
C PHE A 180 11.45 -12.11 12.95
N GLU A 181 10.22 -11.95 12.42
CA GLU A 181 9.02 -12.62 12.95
C GLU A 181 8.79 -13.99 12.30
N ASN A 182 9.15 -14.15 11.02
CA ASN A 182 8.84 -15.34 10.22
C ASN A 182 10.08 -16.16 9.84
N ASN A 183 10.64 -16.92 10.80
CA ASN A 183 11.82 -17.77 10.60
C ASN A 183 12.99 -17.06 9.89
N GLU A 184 13.12 -15.75 10.10
CA GLU A 184 14.18 -14.90 9.51
C GLU A 184 14.21 -14.92 7.97
N ARG A 185 13.11 -15.32 7.31
CA ARG A 185 13.03 -15.35 5.84
C ARG A 185 13.31 -13.98 5.24
N PRO A 186 14.11 -13.89 4.16
CA PRO A 186 14.36 -12.62 3.47
C PRO A 186 13.06 -12.10 2.85
N PHE A 187 12.95 -10.78 2.75
CA PHE A 187 11.86 -10.15 2.00
C PHE A 187 12.03 -10.37 0.50
N GLU A 188 10.93 -10.34 -0.23
CA GLU A 188 10.92 -10.32 -1.70
C GLU A 188 11.56 -9.02 -2.22
N GLN A 189 12.42 -9.15 -3.23
CA GLN A 189 13.08 -8.02 -3.90
C GLN A 189 12.24 -7.56 -5.10
N ALA A 190 12.27 -6.26 -5.41
CA ALA A 190 11.50 -5.68 -6.51
C ALA A 190 11.94 -6.21 -7.88
N ASN A 191 13.25 -6.22 -8.13
CA ASN A 191 13.80 -6.65 -9.43
C ASN A 191 15.31 -7.00 -9.31
N LEU A 192 15.61 -8.29 -9.21
CA LEU A 192 17.00 -8.77 -9.12
C LEU A 192 17.79 -8.60 -10.42
N ALA A 193 17.12 -8.58 -11.59
CA ALA A 193 17.80 -8.30 -12.85
C ALA A 193 18.27 -6.84 -12.93
N TYR A 194 17.44 -5.92 -12.42
CA TYR A 194 17.83 -4.51 -12.27
C TYR A 194 18.97 -4.34 -11.25
N SER A 195 18.95 -5.12 -10.17
CA SER A 195 20.05 -5.14 -9.20
C SER A 195 21.37 -5.60 -9.82
N ALA A 196 21.32 -6.65 -10.65
CA ALA A 196 22.48 -7.15 -11.38
C ALA A 196 23.03 -6.13 -12.38
N LEU A 197 22.14 -5.41 -13.11
CA LEU A 197 22.56 -4.29 -13.95
C LEU A 197 23.28 -3.21 -13.14
N GLY A 198 22.77 -2.88 -11.95
CA GLY A 198 23.42 -1.97 -11.01
C GLY A 198 24.85 -2.39 -10.67
N VAL A 199 25.06 -3.66 -10.33
CA VAL A 199 26.40 -4.19 -10.04
C VAL A 199 27.32 -4.16 -11.26
N PHE A 200 26.83 -4.39 -12.48
CA PHE A 200 27.66 -4.22 -13.67
C PHE A 200 28.12 -2.77 -13.88
N LEU A 201 27.23 -1.79 -13.64
CA LEU A 201 27.58 -0.37 -13.71
C LEU A 201 28.59 0.01 -12.63
N ILE A 202 28.40 -0.48 -11.40
CA ILE A 202 29.34 -0.29 -10.29
C ILE A 202 30.70 -0.91 -10.62
N TRP A 203 30.72 -2.13 -11.17
CA TRP A 203 31.95 -2.83 -11.53
C TRP A 203 32.73 -2.11 -12.64
N LEU A 204 32.02 -1.60 -13.65
CA LEU A 204 32.61 -0.75 -14.69
C LEU A 204 33.14 0.57 -14.11
N GLY A 205 32.40 1.21 -13.20
CA GLY A 205 32.84 2.41 -12.50
C GLY A 205 34.07 2.19 -11.62
N TRP A 206 34.23 0.98 -11.07
CA TRP A 206 35.38 0.59 -10.26
C TRP A 206 36.72 0.61 -11.02
N ILE A 207 36.67 0.50 -12.36
CA ILE A 207 37.85 0.72 -13.21
C ILE A 207 38.39 2.13 -13.01
N GLY A 208 37.51 3.14 -12.98
CA GLY A 208 37.88 4.52 -12.68
C GLY A 208 38.22 4.72 -11.21
N PHE A 209 37.50 4.06 -10.30
CA PHE A 209 37.74 4.16 -8.86
C PHE A 209 39.17 3.76 -8.47
N ASN A 210 39.57 2.53 -8.81
CA ASN A 210 40.91 2.05 -8.49
C ASN A 210 41.95 2.55 -9.50
N GLY A 211 41.66 2.49 -10.80
CA GLY A 211 42.62 2.90 -11.82
C GLY A 211 42.92 4.40 -11.80
N GLY A 212 41.93 5.24 -11.51
CA GLY A 212 42.10 6.69 -11.34
C GLY A 212 42.93 7.04 -10.11
N SER A 213 42.94 6.20 -9.07
CA SER A 213 43.73 6.41 -7.85
C SER A 213 45.24 6.25 -8.04
N VAL A 214 45.68 5.80 -9.22
CA VAL A 214 47.10 5.89 -9.64
C VAL A 214 47.50 7.34 -9.97
N LEU A 215 46.52 8.20 -10.30
CA LEU A 215 46.71 9.61 -10.70
C LEU A 215 47.61 9.80 -11.94
N ALA A 216 47.78 8.74 -12.73
CA ALA A 216 48.54 8.70 -13.97
C ALA A 216 48.03 7.55 -14.86
N LEU A 217 48.33 7.60 -16.16
CA LEU A 217 48.04 6.52 -17.11
C LEU A 217 49.32 5.79 -17.53
N ASN A 218 49.61 4.66 -16.90
CA ASN A 218 50.81 3.87 -17.15
C ASN A 218 50.59 2.35 -16.88
N ILE A 219 51.68 1.58 -16.85
CA ILE A 219 51.62 0.12 -16.60
C ILE A 219 51.00 -0.20 -15.23
N GLU A 220 51.24 0.61 -14.21
CA GLU A 220 50.65 0.40 -12.88
C GLU A 220 49.13 0.58 -12.92
N THR A 221 48.63 1.57 -13.67
CA THR A 221 47.19 1.72 -13.96
C THR A 221 46.60 0.45 -14.54
N GLY A 222 47.26 -0.14 -15.55
CA GLY A 222 46.83 -1.39 -16.16
C GLY A 222 46.79 -2.56 -15.18
N LYS A 223 47.80 -2.70 -14.32
CA LYS A 223 47.86 -3.74 -13.28
C LYS A 223 46.74 -3.56 -12.25
N VAL A 224 46.54 -2.34 -11.75
CA VAL A 224 45.50 -2.00 -10.77
C VAL A 224 44.11 -2.33 -11.31
N VAL A 225 43.82 -1.96 -12.56
CA VAL A 225 42.54 -2.29 -13.21
C VAL A 225 42.37 -3.80 -13.33
N LEU A 226 43.40 -4.51 -13.79
CA LEU A 226 43.35 -5.98 -13.91
C LEU A 226 43.08 -6.65 -12.55
N ASN A 227 43.83 -6.27 -11.51
CA ASN A 227 43.65 -6.81 -10.15
C ASN A 227 42.25 -6.53 -9.61
N THR A 228 41.70 -5.35 -9.89
CA THR A 228 40.34 -4.97 -9.51
C THR A 228 39.30 -5.91 -10.12
N LEU A 229 39.40 -6.17 -11.42
CA LEU A 229 38.47 -7.07 -12.12
C LEU A 229 38.62 -8.52 -11.65
N ILE A 230 39.84 -8.99 -11.40
CA ILE A 230 40.10 -10.34 -10.87
C ILE A 230 39.45 -10.52 -9.50
N ALA A 231 39.66 -9.58 -8.58
CA ALA A 231 39.11 -9.70 -7.22
C ALA A 231 37.58 -9.69 -7.23
N GLY A 232 36.95 -8.82 -8.02
CA GLY A 232 35.49 -8.82 -8.21
C GLY A 232 34.98 -10.14 -8.80
N ALA A 233 35.64 -10.67 -9.83
CA ALA A 233 35.26 -11.94 -10.43
C ALA A 233 35.36 -13.11 -9.43
N VAL A 234 36.45 -13.18 -8.65
CA VAL A 234 36.63 -14.25 -7.65
C VAL A 234 35.63 -14.14 -6.51
N GLY A 235 35.33 -12.92 -6.04
CA GLY A 235 34.27 -12.70 -5.06
C GLY A 235 32.89 -13.18 -5.56
N GLY A 236 32.56 -12.89 -6.82
CA GLY A 236 31.34 -13.38 -7.46
C GLY A 236 31.29 -14.91 -7.62
N ILE A 237 32.40 -15.52 -8.01
CA ILE A 237 32.54 -16.99 -8.09
C ILE A 237 32.38 -17.63 -6.71
N ALA A 238 32.94 -17.03 -5.66
CA ALA A 238 32.75 -17.51 -4.29
C ALA A 238 31.26 -17.47 -3.89
N GLY A 239 30.55 -16.38 -4.21
CA GLY A 239 29.10 -16.28 -4.04
C GLY A 239 28.30 -17.33 -4.80
N LEU A 240 28.70 -17.63 -6.04
CA LEU A 240 28.10 -18.68 -6.87
C LEU A 240 28.28 -20.07 -6.23
N ILE A 241 29.50 -20.38 -5.78
CA ILE A 241 29.81 -21.68 -5.17
C ILE A 241 29.07 -21.83 -3.84
N VAL A 242 29.18 -20.84 -2.95
CA VAL A 242 28.61 -20.93 -1.61
C VAL A 242 27.08 -20.95 -1.64
N SER A 243 26.42 -20.14 -2.47
CA SER A 243 24.94 -20.23 -2.60
C SER A 243 24.50 -21.61 -3.09
N ARG A 244 25.18 -22.18 -4.10
CA ARG A 244 24.86 -23.54 -4.57
C ARG A 244 25.05 -24.59 -3.49
N LEU A 245 26.12 -24.50 -2.71
CA LEU A 245 26.41 -25.46 -1.63
C LEU A 245 25.43 -25.34 -0.46
N MET A 246 25.04 -24.11 -0.08
CA MET A 246 24.19 -23.88 1.09
C MET A 246 22.71 -24.07 0.81
N THR A 247 22.23 -23.66 -0.37
CA THR A 247 20.79 -23.62 -0.67
C THR A 247 20.36 -24.53 -1.81
N GLY A 248 21.31 -25.21 -2.48
CA GLY A 248 21.01 -26.09 -3.60
C GLY A 248 20.66 -25.35 -4.91
N TYR A 249 20.67 -24.01 -4.93
CA TYR A 249 20.38 -23.18 -6.12
C TYR A 249 21.32 -21.98 -6.14
N TYR A 250 21.56 -21.41 -7.32
CA TYR A 250 22.38 -20.21 -7.47
C TYR A 250 21.56 -18.96 -7.13
N GLN A 251 21.95 -18.23 -6.09
CA GLN A 251 21.25 -17.01 -5.67
C GLN A 251 21.91 -15.77 -6.25
N VAL A 252 21.13 -14.94 -6.92
CA VAL A 252 21.62 -13.70 -7.53
C VAL A 252 22.23 -12.78 -6.47
N ILE A 253 21.57 -12.64 -5.30
CA ILE A 253 22.03 -11.73 -4.23
C ILE A 253 23.43 -12.09 -3.72
N ASP A 254 23.72 -13.38 -3.52
CA ASP A 254 25.02 -13.83 -3.03
C ASP A 254 26.13 -13.64 -4.08
N ILE A 255 25.80 -13.77 -5.36
CA ILE A 255 26.73 -13.53 -6.46
C ILE A 255 27.06 -12.04 -6.56
N ILE A 256 26.04 -11.18 -6.61
CA ILE A 256 26.26 -9.73 -6.78
C ILE A 256 26.94 -9.12 -5.56
N ASN A 257 26.57 -9.51 -4.34
CA ASN A 257 27.25 -9.06 -3.12
C ASN A 257 28.66 -9.63 -3.02
N GLY A 258 28.92 -10.82 -3.57
CA GLY A 258 30.26 -11.36 -3.66
C GLY A 258 31.16 -10.58 -4.60
N ILE A 259 30.65 -10.15 -5.77
CA ILE A 259 31.38 -9.24 -6.68
C ILE A 259 31.76 -7.97 -5.93
N LEU A 260 30.78 -7.33 -5.29
CA LEU A 260 30.99 -6.08 -4.55
C LEU A 260 31.99 -6.26 -3.39
N ALA A 261 31.88 -7.33 -2.60
CA ALA A 261 32.79 -7.59 -1.50
C ALA A 261 34.24 -7.80 -1.96
N GLY A 262 34.44 -8.49 -3.09
CA GLY A 262 35.76 -8.64 -3.70
C GLY A 262 36.35 -7.31 -4.20
N LEU A 263 35.52 -6.48 -4.83
CA LEU A 263 35.89 -5.13 -5.26
C LEU A 263 36.23 -4.21 -4.08
N VAL A 264 35.40 -4.22 -3.03
CA VAL A 264 35.67 -3.47 -1.79
C VAL A 264 36.98 -3.90 -1.16
N ALA A 265 37.27 -5.19 -1.07
CA ALA A 265 38.48 -5.68 -0.39
C ALA A 265 39.77 -5.30 -1.13
N ILE A 266 39.81 -5.44 -2.46
CA ILE A 266 41.02 -5.12 -3.24
C ILE A 266 41.34 -3.63 -3.28
N THR A 267 40.36 -2.77 -3.00
CA THR A 267 40.47 -1.30 -3.09
C THR A 267 41.58 -0.72 -2.21
N ALA A 268 41.93 -1.36 -1.08
CA ALA A 268 43.01 -0.90 -0.19
C ALA A 268 44.40 -1.16 -0.78
N CYS A 269 44.54 -2.19 -1.62
CA CYS A 269 45.82 -2.80 -1.95
C CYS A 269 45.99 -3.17 -3.43
N ALA A 270 45.14 -2.68 -4.33
CA ALA A 270 45.15 -3.04 -5.75
C ALA A 270 46.50 -2.77 -6.43
N HIS A 271 47.23 -1.75 -5.99
CA HIS A 271 48.57 -1.38 -6.47
C HIS A 271 49.70 -2.27 -5.94
N LEU A 272 49.49 -2.95 -4.81
CA LEU A 272 50.47 -3.89 -4.22
C LEU A 272 50.26 -5.33 -4.69
N ALA A 273 49.04 -5.65 -5.12
CA ALA A 273 48.68 -7.02 -5.46
C ALA A 273 49.32 -7.49 -6.77
N SER A 274 49.79 -8.73 -6.79
CA SER A 274 49.85 -9.55 -8.00
C SER A 274 48.45 -10.05 -8.40
N PRO A 275 48.25 -10.52 -9.63
CA PRO A 275 46.99 -11.15 -10.05
C PRO A 275 46.54 -12.29 -9.14
N PHE A 276 47.47 -13.14 -8.68
CA PHE A 276 47.15 -14.24 -7.77
C PHE A 276 46.71 -13.74 -6.39
N SER A 277 47.44 -12.78 -5.81
CA SER A 277 47.00 -12.18 -4.54
C SER A 277 45.67 -11.44 -4.69
N ALA A 278 45.36 -10.86 -5.84
CA ALA A 278 44.05 -10.25 -6.09
C ALA A 278 42.92 -11.30 -6.04
N MET A 279 43.16 -12.52 -6.55
CA MET A 279 42.21 -13.63 -6.38
C MET A 279 41.99 -13.95 -4.89
N VAL A 280 43.08 -14.06 -4.12
CA VAL A 280 43.02 -14.38 -2.69
C VAL A 280 42.28 -13.28 -1.92
N VAL A 281 42.59 -12.01 -2.18
CA VAL A 281 41.90 -10.86 -1.56
C VAL A 281 40.41 -10.84 -1.93
N GLY A 282 40.05 -11.14 -3.18
CA GLY A 282 38.66 -11.28 -3.60
C GLY A 282 37.89 -12.36 -2.82
N ALA A 283 38.51 -13.52 -2.61
CA ALA A 283 37.93 -14.59 -1.80
C ALA A 283 37.82 -14.21 -0.31
N ILE A 284 38.85 -13.56 0.25
CA ILE A 284 38.83 -13.03 1.63
C ILE A 284 37.72 -12.00 1.81
N GLY A 285 37.54 -11.10 0.83
CA GLY A 285 36.45 -10.12 0.82
C GLY A 285 35.08 -10.79 0.91
N TYR A 286 34.84 -11.82 0.10
CA TYR A 286 33.60 -12.60 0.17
C TYR A 286 33.40 -13.29 1.53
N LEU A 287 34.45 -13.92 2.07
CA LEU A 287 34.37 -14.59 3.37
C LEU A 287 34.05 -13.60 4.50
N ALA A 288 34.66 -12.41 4.48
CA ALA A 288 34.38 -11.37 5.44
C ALA A 288 32.94 -10.85 5.33
N TYR A 289 32.44 -10.64 4.11
CA TYR A 289 31.02 -10.35 3.85
C TYR A 289 30.11 -11.43 4.43
N LEU A 290 30.41 -12.72 4.21
CA LEU A 290 29.59 -13.83 4.69
C LEU A 290 29.55 -13.86 6.23
N VAL A 291 30.69 -13.62 6.89
CA VAL A 291 30.76 -13.47 8.35
C VAL A 291 29.89 -12.31 8.82
N GLY A 292 30.00 -11.14 8.18
CA GLY A 292 29.19 -9.97 8.49
C GLY A 292 27.70 -10.25 8.36
N LYS A 293 27.28 -10.85 7.25
CA LYS A 293 25.89 -11.25 6.99
C LYS A 293 25.34 -12.15 8.10
N ILE A 294 26.08 -13.19 8.47
CA ILE A 294 25.68 -14.14 9.53
C ILE A 294 25.58 -13.43 10.89
N LEU A 295 26.54 -12.57 11.23
CA LEU A 295 26.54 -11.84 12.50
C LEU A 295 25.37 -10.87 12.61
N LEU A 296 25.08 -10.11 11.56
CA LEU A 296 23.96 -9.17 11.55
C LEU A 296 22.62 -9.89 11.76
N ILE A 297 22.40 -11.02 11.05
CA ILE A 297 21.20 -11.84 11.24
C ILE A 297 21.12 -12.36 12.69
N ARG A 298 22.23 -12.92 13.20
CA ARG A 298 22.31 -13.46 14.58
C ARG A 298 22.02 -12.40 15.65
N TRP A 299 22.43 -11.16 15.41
CA TRP A 299 22.19 -10.03 16.31
C TRP A 299 20.88 -9.28 16.02
N ARG A 300 20.07 -9.78 15.07
CA ARG A 300 18.81 -9.15 14.63
C ARG A 300 18.98 -7.69 14.19
N ILE A 301 20.09 -7.43 13.51
CA ILE A 301 20.39 -6.15 12.85
C ILE A 301 19.96 -6.29 11.39
N ASP A 302 18.99 -5.49 10.97
CA ASP A 302 18.42 -5.55 9.63
C ASP A 302 19.03 -4.49 8.72
N ASP A 303 19.95 -4.94 7.88
CA ASP A 303 20.46 -4.20 6.74
C ASP A 303 19.62 -4.53 5.51
N ALA A 304 19.07 -3.50 4.85
CA ALA A 304 18.12 -3.72 3.76
C ALA A 304 18.70 -4.40 2.53
N ILE A 305 19.99 -4.19 2.24
CA ILE A 305 20.67 -4.72 1.05
C ILE A 305 22.01 -5.40 1.36
N GLU A 306 22.32 -5.58 2.64
CA GLU A 306 23.61 -6.13 3.12
C GLU A 306 24.81 -5.21 2.83
N ALA A 307 24.59 -3.88 2.86
CA ALA A 307 25.62 -2.86 2.64
C ALA A 307 26.73 -2.89 3.71
N VAL A 308 26.39 -3.09 4.98
CA VAL A 308 27.37 -3.20 6.08
C VAL A 308 28.28 -4.42 5.87
N PRO A 309 27.79 -5.65 5.64
CA PRO A 309 28.65 -6.77 5.26
C PRO A 309 29.57 -6.49 4.07
N VAL A 310 29.04 -5.92 2.99
CA VAL A 310 29.81 -5.63 1.77
C VAL A 310 30.87 -4.57 2.01
N HIS A 311 30.53 -3.44 2.63
CA HIS A 311 31.42 -2.29 2.70
C HIS A 311 32.25 -2.23 3.98
N LEU A 312 31.69 -2.63 5.13
CA LEU A 312 32.40 -2.62 6.41
C LEU A 312 33.27 -3.87 6.57
N PHE A 313 32.69 -5.06 6.50
CA PHE A 313 33.45 -6.29 6.79
C PHE A 313 34.48 -6.57 5.70
N ALA A 314 34.09 -6.49 4.43
CA ALA A 314 35.06 -6.66 3.34
C ALA A 314 36.08 -5.50 3.28
N GLY A 315 35.67 -4.28 3.65
CA GLY A 315 36.57 -3.13 3.75
C GLY A 315 37.67 -3.33 4.79
N ILE A 316 37.28 -3.74 6.01
CA ILE A 316 38.22 -4.12 7.08
C ILE A 316 39.16 -5.24 6.62
N ALA A 317 38.61 -6.30 6.02
CA ALA A 317 39.41 -7.44 5.58
C ALA A 317 40.42 -7.05 4.49
N GLY A 318 40.01 -6.20 3.53
CA GLY A 318 40.87 -5.64 2.50
C GLY A 318 41.98 -4.77 3.05
N THR A 319 41.66 -3.87 3.98
CA THR A 319 42.65 -3.01 4.64
C THR A 319 43.65 -3.81 5.48
N LEU A 320 43.23 -4.90 6.14
CA LEU A 320 44.14 -5.82 6.82
C LEU A 320 44.99 -6.64 5.84
N ALA A 321 44.47 -6.97 4.65
CA ALA A 321 45.20 -7.72 3.63
C ALA A 321 46.46 -7.00 3.14
N VAL A 322 46.51 -5.66 3.22
CA VAL A 322 47.71 -4.85 2.92
C VAL A 322 48.95 -5.39 3.62
N ALA A 323 48.84 -5.77 4.90
CA ALA A 323 49.99 -6.23 5.67
C ALA A 323 50.65 -7.48 5.08
N PHE A 324 49.88 -8.31 4.36
CA PHE A 324 50.36 -9.53 3.70
C PHE A 324 50.96 -9.29 2.30
N LEU A 325 50.82 -8.07 1.77
CA LEU A 325 51.25 -7.71 0.41
C LEU A 325 52.47 -6.78 0.41
N VAL A 326 52.89 -6.30 1.57
CA VAL A 326 54.17 -5.61 1.77
C VAL A 326 55.30 -6.63 2.00
N GLU A 327 56.54 -6.14 2.03
CA GLU A 327 57.69 -6.98 2.39
C GLU A 327 57.49 -7.68 3.74
N GLU A 328 57.88 -8.96 3.82
CA GLU A 328 57.63 -9.82 5.00
C GLU A 328 58.16 -9.21 6.31
N ALA A 329 59.32 -8.53 6.25
CA ALA A 329 59.92 -7.86 7.41
C ALA A 329 59.04 -6.73 7.98
N LEU A 330 58.16 -6.13 7.16
CA LEU A 330 57.25 -5.04 7.54
C LEU A 330 55.86 -5.53 7.97
N PHE A 331 55.59 -6.84 7.93
CA PHE A 331 54.27 -7.41 8.21
C PHE A 331 53.67 -6.89 9.52
N TRP A 332 54.39 -7.02 10.65
CA TRP A 332 53.85 -6.63 11.96
C TRP A 332 53.67 -5.12 12.12
N GLN A 333 54.57 -4.33 11.52
CA GLN A 333 54.44 -2.88 11.52
C GLN A 333 53.19 -2.48 10.73
N GLN A 334 53.03 -3.00 9.51
CA GLN A 334 51.88 -2.67 8.70
C GLN A 334 50.59 -3.21 9.31
N PHE A 335 50.55 -4.45 9.78
CA PHE A 335 49.36 -5.00 10.44
C PHE A 335 48.90 -4.11 11.61
N LYS A 336 49.84 -3.62 12.43
CA LYS A 336 49.56 -2.66 13.50
C LYS A 336 49.02 -1.34 12.95
N THR A 337 49.69 -0.73 11.97
CA THR A 337 49.26 0.55 11.38
C THR A 337 47.87 0.44 10.75
N GLN A 338 47.61 -0.62 9.97
CA GLN A 338 46.32 -0.89 9.35
C GLN A 338 45.21 -1.05 10.40
N THR A 339 45.49 -1.79 11.49
CA THR A 339 44.54 -1.96 12.59
C THR A 339 44.23 -0.64 13.29
N ILE A 340 45.25 0.21 13.53
CA ILE A 340 45.07 1.54 14.13
C ILE A 340 44.20 2.42 13.22
N GLY A 341 44.48 2.45 11.91
CA GLY A 341 43.69 3.22 10.94
C GLY A 341 42.23 2.79 10.91
N ILE A 342 41.96 1.48 10.79
CA ILE A 342 40.61 0.91 10.85
C ILE A 342 39.90 1.33 12.14
N PHE A 343 40.59 1.22 13.28
CA PHE A 343 40.01 1.53 14.59
C PHE A 343 39.65 3.01 14.72
N PHE A 344 40.55 3.94 14.42
CA PHE A 344 40.28 5.37 14.60
C PHE A 344 39.29 5.94 13.58
N VAL A 345 39.35 5.47 12.33
CA VAL A 345 38.34 5.81 11.31
C VAL A 345 36.97 5.31 11.76
N GLY A 346 36.89 4.03 12.16
CA GLY A 346 35.63 3.46 12.63
C GLY A 346 35.11 4.13 13.89
N LEU A 347 35.98 4.42 14.86
CA LEU A 347 35.63 5.09 16.11
C LEU A 347 35.02 6.46 15.84
N LEU A 348 35.65 7.31 15.03
CA LEU A 348 35.10 8.63 14.73
C LEU A 348 33.80 8.50 13.95
N THR A 349 33.78 7.71 12.87
CA THR A 349 32.61 7.60 12.00
C THR A 349 31.40 7.07 12.75
N PHE A 350 31.55 5.96 13.47
CA PHE A 350 30.48 5.36 14.25
C PHE A 350 30.02 6.31 15.35
N THR A 351 30.94 6.89 16.13
CA THR A 351 30.59 7.72 17.29
C THR A 351 29.90 9.01 16.87
N VAL A 352 30.44 9.74 15.89
CA VAL A 352 29.84 10.99 15.40
C VAL A 352 28.47 10.71 14.79
N THR A 353 28.36 9.72 13.90
CA THR A 353 27.09 9.34 13.28
C THR A 353 26.07 8.93 14.35
N TYR A 354 26.45 8.03 15.27
CA TYR A 354 25.55 7.53 16.30
C TYR A 354 25.08 8.63 17.26
N ILE A 355 25.98 9.47 17.77
CA ILE A 355 25.62 10.56 18.69
C ILE A 355 24.72 11.58 18.00
N MET A 356 25.08 12.05 16.81
CA MET A 356 24.27 13.05 16.10
C MET A 356 22.89 12.51 15.77
N LEU A 357 22.80 11.30 15.22
CA LEU A 357 21.51 10.69 14.90
C LEU A 357 20.70 10.38 16.15
N LYS A 358 21.31 9.99 17.28
CA LYS A 358 20.59 9.76 18.53
C LYS A 358 20.01 11.05 19.10
N ILE A 359 20.77 12.15 19.04
CA ILE A 359 20.29 13.48 19.43
C ILE A 359 19.13 13.90 18.53
N ILE A 360 19.28 13.78 17.20
CA ILE A 360 18.22 14.13 16.26
C ILE A 360 16.98 13.27 16.51
N ASN A 361 17.15 11.95 16.67
CA ASN A 361 16.04 11.02 16.90
C ASN A 361 15.25 11.30 18.18
N HIS A 362 15.88 11.96 19.17
CA HIS A 362 15.19 12.38 20.39
C HIS A 362 14.14 13.48 20.13
N PHE A 363 14.40 14.40 19.19
CA PHE A 363 13.51 15.52 18.88
C PHE A 363 12.72 15.32 17.58
N TYR A 364 13.24 14.51 16.66
CA TYR A 364 12.70 14.26 15.33
C TYR A 364 12.90 12.79 14.97
N ALA A 365 11.82 12.01 15.02
CA ALA A 365 11.88 10.58 14.73
C ALA A 365 12.47 10.32 13.34
N LEU A 366 13.55 9.53 13.27
CA LEU A 366 14.24 9.24 12.02
C LEU A 366 13.46 8.24 11.14
N ARG A 367 12.72 7.33 11.78
CA ARG A 367 11.90 6.30 11.17
C ARG A 367 10.50 6.83 10.83
N VAL A 368 9.90 6.32 9.75
CA VAL A 368 8.46 6.55 9.46
C VAL A 368 7.56 5.82 10.47
N SER A 369 6.30 6.23 10.56
CA SER A 369 5.29 5.51 11.35
C SER A 369 5.00 4.13 10.76
N GLU A 370 4.58 3.19 11.61
CA GLU A 370 4.24 1.80 11.22
C GLU A 370 3.30 1.72 10.01
N ALA A 371 2.20 2.48 10.03
CA ALA A 371 1.25 2.56 8.92
C ALA A 371 1.89 2.99 7.58
N LYS A 372 2.88 3.90 7.62
CA LYS A 372 3.59 4.36 6.42
C LYS A 372 4.57 3.32 5.90
N GLU A 373 5.25 2.61 6.79
CA GLU A 373 6.14 1.51 6.43
C GLU A 373 5.37 0.31 5.83
N ILE A 374 4.17 0.02 6.34
CA ILE A 374 3.26 -0.99 5.77
C ILE A 374 2.78 -0.54 4.40
N LEU A 375 2.34 0.71 4.26
CA LEU A 375 1.88 1.29 3.00
C LEU A 375 2.98 1.33 1.92
N GLY A 376 4.22 1.60 2.31
CA GLY A 376 5.35 1.80 1.40
C GLY A 376 5.68 3.28 1.20
N LEU A 377 6.98 3.57 1.06
CA LEU A 377 7.50 4.93 0.99
C LEU A 377 7.25 5.60 -0.36
N ASN A 378 7.07 4.83 -1.44
CA ASN A 378 6.70 5.38 -2.75
C ASN A 378 5.42 6.23 -2.63
N ILE A 379 4.42 5.72 -1.92
CA ILE A 379 3.14 6.41 -1.74
C ILE A 379 3.20 7.38 -0.56
N SER A 380 3.67 6.92 0.59
CA SER A 380 3.55 7.66 1.85
C SER A 380 4.45 8.90 1.97
N GLU A 381 5.51 8.98 1.15
CA GLU A 381 6.40 10.15 1.10
C GLU A 381 6.38 10.84 -0.28
N HIS A 382 6.22 10.09 -1.38
CA HIS A 382 6.39 10.63 -2.73
C HIS A 382 5.11 10.66 -3.57
N GLN A 383 3.98 10.19 -3.04
CA GLN A 383 2.72 10.05 -3.77
C GLN A 383 2.84 9.29 -5.10
N ALA A 384 3.91 8.49 -5.24
CA ALA A 384 4.18 7.69 -6.42
C ALA A 384 3.48 6.34 -6.25
N SER A 385 2.20 6.30 -6.64
CA SER A 385 1.44 5.06 -6.69
C SER A 385 1.78 4.25 -7.94
N THR A 386 1.52 2.95 -7.86
CA THR A 386 1.46 2.09 -9.04
C THR A 386 0.00 1.85 -9.41
N SER A 387 -0.27 1.60 -10.68
CA SER A 387 -1.61 1.25 -11.17
C SER A 387 -2.26 0.11 -10.37
N MET A 388 -1.46 -0.88 -9.96
CA MET A 388 -1.91 -2.00 -9.13
C MET A 388 -2.31 -1.56 -7.72
N PHE A 389 -1.56 -0.62 -7.13
CA PHE A 389 -1.89 -0.07 -5.83
C PHE A 389 -3.15 0.80 -5.87
N ASP A 390 -3.29 1.64 -6.90
CA ASP A 390 -4.47 2.48 -7.05
C ASP A 390 -5.74 1.67 -7.30
N LEU A 391 -5.63 0.58 -8.06
CA LEU A 391 -6.67 -0.41 -8.20
C LEU A 391 -7.06 -1.02 -6.83
N ALA A 392 -6.08 -1.51 -6.07
CA ALA A 392 -6.34 -2.11 -4.75
C ALA A 392 -7.01 -1.10 -3.79
N ARG A 393 -6.59 0.16 -3.82
CA ARG A 393 -7.17 1.25 -3.02
C ARG A 393 -8.62 1.51 -3.42
N ALA A 394 -8.90 1.60 -4.72
CA ALA A 394 -10.25 1.81 -5.24
C ALA A 394 -11.18 0.63 -4.89
N MET A 395 -10.69 -0.61 -4.99
CA MET A 395 -11.44 -1.80 -4.58
C MET A 395 -11.76 -1.78 -3.07
N ASN A 396 -10.80 -1.42 -2.23
CA ASN A 396 -11.01 -1.34 -0.78
C ASN A 396 -11.98 -0.21 -0.41
N ALA A 397 -11.92 0.93 -1.09
CA ALA A 397 -12.86 2.03 -0.88
C ALA A 397 -14.30 1.60 -1.20
N GLN A 398 -14.52 0.93 -2.33
CA GLN A 398 -15.86 0.39 -2.67
C GLN A 398 -16.35 -0.64 -1.65
N ALA A 399 -15.47 -1.50 -1.15
CA ALA A 399 -15.83 -2.48 -0.13
C ALA A 399 -16.22 -1.83 1.21
N GLN A 400 -15.55 -0.74 1.60
CA GLN A 400 -15.86 0.00 2.83
C GLN A 400 -17.13 0.84 2.69
N ASP A 401 -17.27 1.56 1.58
CA ASP A 401 -18.40 2.44 1.31
C ASP A 401 -19.66 1.65 0.92
N GLN A 402 -19.52 0.37 0.58
CA GLN A 402 -20.56 -0.50 0.03
C GLN A 402 -21.23 0.07 -1.24
N ASP A 403 -20.52 0.96 -1.94
CA ASP A 403 -20.97 1.59 -3.19
C ASP A 403 -20.25 0.95 -4.38
N PHE A 404 -20.86 -0.09 -4.94
CA PHE A 404 -20.37 -0.79 -6.14
C PHE A 404 -20.92 -0.20 -7.44
N SER A 405 -21.70 0.88 -7.38
CA SER A 405 -22.31 1.49 -8.58
C SER A 405 -21.28 2.16 -9.50
N LYS A 406 -20.17 2.61 -8.93
CA LYS A 406 -19.08 3.29 -9.65
C LYS A 406 -18.14 2.28 -10.27
N LYS A 407 -17.72 2.52 -11.51
CA LYS A 407 -16.64 1.74 -12.13
C LYS A 407 -15.29 2.24 -11.63
N ILE A 408 -14.38 1.32 -11.32
CA ILE A 408 -12.98 1.66 -11.11
C ILE A 408 -12.38 2.06 -12.46
N MET A 409 -11.60 3.14 -12.46
CA MET A 409 -10.90 3.59 -13.66
C MET A 409 -9.92 2.51 -14.13
N VAL A 410 -10.04 2.09 -15.40
CA VAL A 410 -9.09 1.18 -16.02
C VAL A 410 -8.05 2.03 -16.74
N GLU A 411 -6.84 2.09 -16.19
CA GLU A 411 -5.73 2.74 -16.88
C GLU A 411 -5.27 1.84 -18.05
N PRO A 412 -5.40 2.29 -19.32
CA PRO A 412 -5.09 1.46 -20.48
C PRO A 412 -3.63 1.02 -20.49
N TYR A 413 -3.37 -0.23 -20.87
CA TYR A 413 -2.02 -0.81 -21.00
C TYR A 413 -1.19 -0.84 -19.70
N SER A 414 -1.84 -0.67 -18.54
CA SER A 414 -1.21 -0.89 -17.25
C SER A 414 -1.26 -2.36 -16.82
N ASP A 415 -0.33 -2.79 -15.97
CA ASP A 415 -0.32 -4.15 -15.37
C ASP A 415 -1.62 -4.45 -14.60
N ALA A 416 -2.29 -3.42 -14.09
CA ALA A 416 -3.54 -3.52 -13.36
C ALA A 416 -4.78 -3.54 -14.27
N SER A 417 -4.65 -3.19 -15.56
CA SER A 417 -5.77 -3.02 -16.48
C SER A 417 -6.66 -4.26 -16.58
N LEU A 418 -6.05 -5.43 -16.65
CA LEU A 418 -6.75 -6.71 -16.74
C LEU A 418 -7.58 -6.97 -15.48
N ILE A 419 -6.99 -6.74 -14.30
CA ILE A 419 -7.64 -6.98 -13.01
C ILE A 419 -8.76 -5.94 -12.78
N ALA A 420 -8.51 -4.67 -13.10
CA ALA A 420 -9.51 -3.61 -13.03
C ALA A 420 -10.72 -3.91 -13.92
N THR A 421 -10.47 -4.42 -15.13
CA THR A 421 -11.52 -4.82 -16.08
C THR A 421 -12.36 -5.96 -15.52
N TYR A 422 -11.73 -7.03 -15.04
CA TYR A 422 -12.45 -8.16 -14.46
C TYR A 422 -13.21 -7.77 -13.19
N TYR A 423 -12.63 -6.94 -12.33
CA TYR A 423 -13.32 -6.44 -11.15
C TYR A 423 -14.55 -5.61 -11.52
N ASN A 424 -14.46 -4.74 -12.52
CA ASN A 424 -15.61 -4.00 -13.04
C ASN A 424 -16.71 -4.91 -13.62
N HIS A 425 -16.35 -6.05 -14.22
CA HIS A 425 -17.35 -7.04 -14.65
C HIS A 425 -18.04 -7.70 -13.45
N VAL A 426 -17.29 -8.01 -12.39
CA VAL A 426 -17.83 -8.59 -11.16
C VAL A 426 -18.77 -7.60 -10.47
N THR A 427 -18.38 -6.34 -10.30
CA THR A 427 -19.25 -5.32 -9.69
C THR A 427 -20.48 -5.04 -10.53
N GLN A 428 -20.36 -5.04 -11.86
CA GLN A 428 -21.51 -4.90 -12.75
C GLN A 428 -22.49 -6.08 -12.61
N ALA A 429 -22.00 -7.32 -12.57
CA ALA A 429 -22.84 -8.49 -12.36
C ALA A 429 -23.50 -8.48 -10.97
N PHE A 430 -22.77 -8.05 -9.94
CA PHE A 430 -23.30 -7.89 -8.59
C PHE A 430 -24.43 -6.85 -8.53
N ASN A 431 -24.25 -5.68 -9.15
CA ASN A 431 -25.28 -4.65 -9.21
C ASN A 431 -26.53 -5.17 -9.94
N GLN A 432 -26.35 -5.83 -11.08
CA GLN A 432 -27.48 -6.41 -11.82
C GLN A 432 -28.24 -7.44 -10.96
N LEU A 433 -27.53 -8.32 -10.25
CA LEU A 433 -28.16 -9.27 -9.33
C LEU A 433 -28.90 -8.59 -8.18
N ASN A 434 -28.39 -7.47 -7.67
CA ASN A 434 -29.04 -6.74 -6.60
C ASN A 434 -30.31 -6.01 -7.09
N ASP A 435 -30.27 -5.43 -8.30
CA ASP A 435 -31.43 -4.83 -8.95
C ASP A 435 -32.52 -5.88 -9.24
N GLU A 436 -32.14 -7.05 -9.76
CA GLU A 436 -33.06 -8.19 -9.98
C GLU A 436 -33.67 -8.68 -8.67
N LYS A 437 -32.85 -8.77 -7.61
CA LYS A 437 -33.32 -9.16 -6.28
C LYS A 437 -34.32 -8.13 -5.72
N GLU A 438 -34.07 -6.84 -5.86
CA GLU A 438 -35.00 -5.78 -5.41
C GLU A 438 -36.33 -5.87 -6.16
N ALA A 439 -36.30 -6.05 -7.48
CA ALA A 439 -37.51 -6.26 -8.28
C ALA A 439 -38.29 -7.51 -7.82
N LEU A 440 -37.60 -8.63 -7.55
CA LEU A 440 -38.23 -9.85 -7.03
C LEU A 440 -38.81 -9.66 -5.63
N ILE A 441 -38.18 -8.85 -4.77
CA ILE A 441 -38.70 -8.52 -3.44
C ILE A 441 -39.97 -7.67 -3.57
N GLU A 442 -40.00 -6.68 -4.46
CA GLU A 442 -41.20 -5.88 -4.73
C GLU A 442 -42.34 -6.74 -5.28
N GLU A 443 -42.05 -7.61 -6.24
CA GLU A 443 -43.03 -8.53 -6.81
C GLU A 443 -43.57 -9.48 -5.73
N SER A 444 -42.68 -10.06 -4.92
CA SER A 444 -43.05 -10.91 -3.79
C SER A 444 -43.92 -10.17 -2.78
N TYR A 445 -43.57 -8.92 -2.46
CA TYR A 445 -44.37 -8.07 -1.57
C TYR A 445 -45.76 -7.82 -2.15
N HIS A 446 -45.86 -7.51 -3.43
CA HIS A 446 -47.13 -7.28 -4.10
C HIS A 446 -47.99 -8.54 -4.11
N MET A 447 -47.42 -9.70 -4.49
CA MET A 447 -48.11 -10.99 -4.47
C MET A 447 -48.57 -11.42 -3.07
N ALA A 448 -47.79 -11.14 -2.03
CA ALA A 448 -48.14 -11.49 -0.66
C ALA A 448 -49.29 -10.63 -0.10
N ASN A 449 -49.40 -9.38 -0.53
CA ASN A 449 -50.26 -8.39 0.11
C ASN A 449 -51.47 -7.94 -0.73
N TYR A 450 -51.52 -8.20 -2.04
CA TYR A 450 -52.63 -7.84 -2.91
C TYR A 450 -53.26 -9.05 -3.60
N ASP A 451 -54.57 -9.00 -3.80
CA ASP A 451 -55.36 -10.02 -4.48
C ASP A 451 -55.19 -9.91 -6.00
N GLN A 452 -54.78 -11.01 -6.65
CA GLN A 452 -54.47 -11.00 -8.09
C GLN A 452 -55.69 -10.73 -8.97
N LEU A 453 -56.89 -11.09 -8.50
CA LEU A 453 -58.11 -10.91 -9.28
C LEU A 453 -58.63 -9.47 -9.20
N THR A 454 -58.70 -8.91 -8.00
CA THR A 454 -59.37 -7.63 -7.73
C THR A 454 -58.42 -6.45 -7.57
N GLY A 455 -57.12 -6.68 -7.35
CA GLY A 455 -56.14 -5.64 -7.04
C GLY A 455 -56.28 -5.03 -5.64
N LEU A 456 -57.24 -5.50 -4.82
CA LEU A 456 -57.41 -5.06 -3.44
C LEU A 456 -56.36 -5.66 -2.51
N ALA A 457 -56.22 -5.11 -1.31
CA ALA A 457 -55.40 -5.72 -0.28
C ALA A 457 -55.91 -7.14 0.07
N LYS A 458 -55.01 -8.06 0.41
CA LYS A 458 -55.34 -9.35 1.00
C LYS A 458 -55.61 -9.18 2.49
N ARG A 459 -56.29 -10.18 3.08
CA ARG A 459 -56.47 -10.31 4.54
C ARG A 459 -55.21 -9.99 5.35
N ARG A 460 -54.03 -10.45 4.90
CA ARG A 460 -52.77 -10.19 5.61
C ARG A 460 -52.43 -8.70 5.74
N LEU A 461 -52.50 -7.96 4.63
CA LEU A 461 -52.20 -6.52 4.63
C LEU A 461 -53.23 -5.75 5.46
N LEU A 462 -54.51 -6.11 5.35
CA LEU A 462 -55.58 -5.53 6.16
C LEU A 462 -55.35 -5.71 7.66
N VAL A 463 -55.06 -6.94 8.11
CA VAL A 463 -54.80 -7.22 9.54
C VAL A 463 -53.61 -6.42 10.05
N ASN A 464 -52.55 -6.28 9.25
CA ASN A 464 -51.39 -5.47 9.62
C ASN A 464 -51.72 -3.98 9.71
N GLU A 465 -52.44 -3.41 8.73
CA GLU A 465 -52.82 -2.00 8.76
C GLU A 465 -53.86 -1.71 9.85
N LEU A 466 -54.78 -2.62 10.13
CA LEU A 466 -55.70 -2.51 11.27
C LEU A 466 -54.94 -2.54 12.60
N SER A 467 -53.94 -3.41 12.75
CA SER A 467 -53.06 -3.43 13.93
C SER A 467 -52.35 -2.07 14.13
N ARG A 468 -51.81 -1.49 13.05
CA ARG A 468 -51.15 -0.17 13.06
C ARG A 468 -52.13 0.95 13.36
N SER A 469 -53.33 0.86 12.79
CA SER A 469 -54.44 1.78 13.00
C SER A 469 -54.81 1.87 14.49
N ILE A 470 -54.97 0.72 15.15
CA ILE A 470 -55.24 0.65 16.61
C ILE A 470 -54.12 1.31 17.42
N LEU A 471 -52.85 1.07 17.09
CA LEU A 471 -51.73 1.72 17.76
C LEU A 471 -51.69 3.25 17.55
N ARG A 472 -52.23 3.76 16.43
CA ARG A 472 -52.35 5.21 16.18
C ARG A 472 -53.45 5.85 17.03
N LEU A 473 -54.55 5.13 17.28
CA LEU A 473 -55.66 5.58 18.13
C LEU A 473 -55.25 5.82 19.58
N ASP A 474 -54.27 5.07 20.11
CA ASP A 474 -53.73 5.29 21.45
C ASP A 474 -52.98 6.64 21.59
N ARG A 475 -52.59 7.27 20.47
CA ARG A 475 -51.79 8.51 20.43
C ARG A 475 -52.56 9.72 19.91
N GLN A 476 -53.69 9.51 19.24
CA GLN A 476 -54.49 10.55 18.60
C GLN A 476 -55.96 10.30 18.92
N ASP A 477 -56.70 11.35 19.29
CA ASP A 477 -58.14 11.29 19.55
C ASP A 477 -58.91 11.17 18.22
N GLN A 478 -58.86 9.97 17.64
CA GLN A 478 -59.47 9.62 16.37
C GLN A 478 -60.43 8.45 16.57
N THR A 479 -61.34 8.30 15.60
CA THR A 479 -62.31 7.21 15.55
C THR A 479 -62.17 6.55 14.19
N ASN A 480 -62.11 5.21 14.18
CA ASN A 480 -62.01 4.41 12.97
C ASN A 480 -63.20 3.45 12.88
N ALA A 481 -63.46 2.92 11.68
CA ALA A 481 -64.49 1.91 11.48
C ALA A 481 -64.01 0.80 10.56
N ILE A 482 -64.51 -0.41 10.80
CA ILE A 482 -64.36 -1.53 9.89
C ILE A 482 -65.72 -1.95 9.35
N LEU A 483 -65.80 -2.17 8.05
CA LEU A 483 -66.98 -2.69 7.36
C LEU A 483 -66.63 -4.07 6.83
N PHE A 484 -67.33 -5.10 7.31
CA PHE A 484 -67.22 -6.46 6.82
C PHE A 484 -68.38 -6.72 5.86
N ILE A 485 -68.08 -7.03 4.61
CA ILE A 485 -69.02 -7.05 3.49
C ILE A 485 -69.01 -8.45 2.90
N ASP A 486 -70.20 -8.98 2.63
CA ASP A 486 -70.37 -10.22 1.88
C ASP A 486 -71.38 -10.01 0.74
N LEU A 487 -71.04 -10.52 -0.45
CA LEU A 487 -71.90 -10.38 -1.63
C LEU A 487 -73.04 -11.42 -1.62
N ASP A 488 -74.23 -10.94 -1.33
CA ASP A 488 -75.43 -11.76 -1.33
C ASP A 488 -75.75 -12.31 -2.73
N GLY A 489 -75.78 -13.64 -2.84
CA GLY A 489 -76.17 -14.33 -4.07
C GLY A 489 -75.01 -14.59 -5.04
N PHE A 490 -73.78 -14.29 -4.66
CA PHE A 490 -72.60 -14.54 -5.50
C PHE A 490 -72.48 -16.00 -5.96
N LYS A 491 -72.72 -16.97 -5.06
CA LYS A 491 -72.70 -18.40 -5.42
C LYS A 491 -73.69 -18.74 -6.54
N ALA A 492 -74.87 -18.13 -6.55
CA ALA A 492 -75.86 -18.37 -7.60
C ALA A 492 -75.37 -17.87 -8.97
N ILE A 493 -74.63 -16.74 -9.00
CA ILE A 493 -73.99 -16.25 -10.24
C ILE A 493 -72.93 -17.24 -10.74
N ASN A 494 -72.09 -17.77 -9.86
CA ASN A 494 -71.09 -18.78 -10.22
C ASN A 494 -71.74 -20.07 -10.75
N ASP A 495 -72.75 -20.58 -10.04
CA ASP A 495 -73.43 -21.84 -10.38
C ASP A 495 -74.20 -21.71 -11.70
N GLN A 496 -74.74 -20.53 -12.01
CA GLN A 496 -75.56 -20.30 -13.19
C GLN A 496 -74.78 -19.86 -14.43
N TYR A 497 -73.75 -19.03 -14.27
CA TYR A 497 -73.03 -18.37 -15.37
C TYR A 497 -71.53 -18.70 -15.43
N GLY A 498 -71.07 -19.57 -14.53
CA GLY A 498 -69.68 -20.04 -14.47
C GLY A 498 -68.75 -19.09 -13.72
N HIS A 499 -67.58 -19.62 -13.33
CA HIS A 499 -66.61 -18.89 -12.50
C HIS A 499 -66.07 -17.61 -13.14
N ASN A 500 -65.96 -17.53 -14.47
CA ASN A 500 -65.53 -16.30 -15.16
C ASN A 500 -66.52 -15.13 -14.95
N ALA A 501 -67.83 -15.43 -14.89
CA ALA A 501 -68.85 -14.43 -14.59
C ALA A 501 -68.72 -13.94 -13.12
N GLY A 502 -68.44 -14.85 -12.19
CA GLY A 502 -68.13 -14.48 -10.80
C GLY A 502 -66.86 -13.63 -10.69
N ASP A 503 -65.82 -13.94 -11.46
CA ASP A 503 -64.57 -13.18 -11.45
C ASP A 503 -64.76 -11.73 -11.93
N ILE A 504 -65.54 -11.52 -12.98
CA ILE A 504 -65.91 -10.19 -13.48
C ILE A 504 -66.73 -9.44 -12.43
N LEU A 505 -67.66 -10.12 -11.77
CA LEU A 505 -68.47 -9.54 -10.71
C LEU A 505 -67.61 -9.10 -9.52
N LEU A 506 -66.64 -9.90 -9.10
CA LEU A 506 -65.72 -9.56 -8.01
C LEU A 506 -64.83 -8.36 -8.36
N LYS A 507 -64.34 -8.28 -9.61
CA LYS A 507 -63.57 -7.13 -10.11
C LYS A 507 -64.39 -5.85 -10.09
N GLU A 508 -65.63 -5.93 -10.56
CA GLU A 508 -66.52 -4.77 -10.59
C GLU A 508 -66.97 -4.35 -9.19
N ALA A 509 -67.24 -5.30 -8.29
CA ALA A 509 -67.52 -5.01 -6.88
C ALA A 509 -66.32 -4.33 -6.20
N ALA A 510 -65.11 -4.81 -6.43
CA ALA A 510 -63.89 -4.19 -5.92
C ALA A 510 -63.70 -2.76 -6.44
N ASN A 511 -63.90 -2.53 -7.75
CA ASN A 511 -63.83 -1.21 -8.37
C ASN A 511 -64.88 -0.24 -7.79
N ARG A 512 -66.11 -0.71 -7.62
CA ARG A 512 -67.20 0.05 -6.98
C ARG A 512 -66.88 0.40 -5.53
N ILE A 513 -66.28 -0.52 -4.78
CA ILE A 513 -65.83 -0.25 -3.41
C ILE A 513 -64.72 0.83 -3.40
N GLN A 514 -63.69 0.68 -4.23
CA GLN A 514 -62.55 1.61 -4.30
C GLN A 514 -62.96 3.03 -4.71
N THR A 515 -63.94 3.18 -5.58
CA THR A 515 -64.43 4.49 -6.04
C THR A 515 -65.26 5.22 -4.99
N ILE A 516 -65.83 4.50 -4.01
CA ILE A 516 -66.63 5.09 -2.93
C ILE A 516 -65.77 5.54 -1.75
N ILE A 517 -64.75 4.76 -1.41
CA ILE A 517 -63.88 5.04 -0.26
C ILE A 517 -62.80 6.07 -0.58
N ARG A 518 -62.20 6.68 0.45
CA ARG A 518 -61.13 7.66 0.28
C ARG A 518 -59.82 6.94 -0.05
N LYS A 519 -58.87 7.66 -0.66
CA LYS A 519 -57.49 7.17 -0.85
C LYS A 519 -56.76 6.81 0.45
N THR A 520 -57.21 7.36 1.58
CA THR A 520 -56.69 7.07 2.93
C THR A 520 -57.30 5.84 3.56
N ASP A 521 -58.41 5.34 3.02
CA ASP A 521 -59.09 4.14 3.51
C ASP A 521 -58.52 2.90 2.81
N LEU A 522 -58.64 1.74 3.44
CA LEU A 522 -58.12 0.49 2.91
C LEU A 522 -59.26 -0.49 2.60
N ALA A 523 -59.42 -0.86 1.33
CA ALA A 523 -60.27 -1.98 0.91
C ALA A 523 -59.44 -3.24 0.71
N ALA A 524 -59.92 -4.34 1.27
CA ALA A 524 -59.33 -5.65 1.16
C ALA A 524 -60.35 -6.69 0.71
N ARG A 525 -59.91 -7.68 -0.06
CA ARG A 525 -60.65 -8.92 -0.29
C ARG A 525 -60.21 -9.92 0.77
N PHE A 526 -61.13 -10.29 1.66
CA PHE A 526 -60.83 -11.08 2.85
C PHE A 526 -60.83 -12.59 2.55
N GLY A 527 -61.71 -13.03 1.65
CA GLY A 527 -61.76 -14.39 1.10
C GLY A 527 -63.01 -14.58 0.23
N GLY A 528 -62.94 -15.38 -0.84
CA GLY A 528 -64.13 -15.64 -1.68
C GLY A 528 -64.79 -14.37 -2.21
N ASP A 529 -66.02 -14.12 -1.74
CA ASP A 529 -66.90 -12.98 -1.99
C ASP A 529 -66.99 -11.98 -0.83
N GLU A 530 -66.09 -12.11 0.16
CA GLU A 530 -66.01 -11.24 1.32
C GLU A 530 -64.99 -10.11 1.09
N PHE A 531 -65.42 -8.88 1.39
CA PHE A 531 -64.62 -7.68 1.36
C PHE A 531 -64.60 -7.02 2.73
N VAL A 532 -63.48 -6.43 3.11
CA VAL A 532 -63.37 -5.68 4.36
C VAL A 532 -62.76 -4.32 4.09
N ILE A 533 -63.36 -3.28 4.64
CA ILE A 533 -62.91 -1.91 4.49
C ILE A 533 -62.55 -1.36 5.86
N LEU A 534 -61.35 -0.82 5.98
CA LEU A 534 -60.92 0.00 7.11
C LEU A 534 -61.05 1.48 6.74
N LEU A 535 -61.94 2.18 7.43
CA LEU A 535 -62.11 3.62 7.34
C LEU A 535 -61.35 4.28 8.49
N GLU A 536 -60.41 5.16 8.17
CA GLU A 536 -59.60 5.86 9.17
C GLU A 536 -60.07 7.31 9.35
N ASN A 537 -59.99 7.81 10.59
CA ASN A 537 -60.30 9.18 10.97
C ASN A 537 -61.71 9.62 10.51
N ILE A 538 -62.71 8.86 10.94
CA ILE A 538 -64.13 9.17 10.71
C ILE A 538 -64.65 10.12 11.79
N GLN A 539 -65.57 11.02 11.41
CA GLN A 539 -66.10 12.03 12.33
C GLN A 539 -67.12 11.46 13.31
N ASN A 540 -67.91 10.47 12.87
CA ASN A 540 -68.96 9.83 13.65
C ASN A 540 -69.39 8.52 12.97
N GLU A 541 -70.14 7.70 13.71
CA GLU A 541 -70.71 6.44 13.23
C GLU A 541 -71.60 6.62 11.98
N SER A 542 -72.31 7.74 11.88
CA SER A 542 -73.15 8.06 10.71
C SER A 542 -72.35 8.15 9.41
N PHE A 543 -71.07 8.54 9.46
CA PHE A 543 -70.21 8.52 8.27
C PHE A 543 -69.98 7.09 7.77
N ALA A 544 -69.68 6.15 8.67
CA ALA A 544 -69.48 4.75 8.30
C ALA A 544 -70.76 4.13 7.72
N ALA A 545 -71.92 4.44 8.31
CA ALA A 545 -73.23 4.04 7.80
C ALA A 545 -73.50 4.59 6.39
N GLN A 546 -73.21 5.87 6.13
CA GLN A 546 -73.36 6.46 4.80
C GLN A 546 -72.46 5.79 3.74
N VAL A 547 -71.24 5.40 4.13
CA VAL A 547 -70.35 4.64 3.25
C VAL A 547 -70.93 3.26 2.96
N ALA A 548 -71.45 2.55 3.96
CA ALA A 548 -72.12 1.27 3.77
C ALA A 548 -73.35 1.38 2.84
N ASP A 549 -74.20 2.39 3.01
CA ASP A 549 -75.36 2.64 2.12
C ASP A 549 -74.93 2.85 0.66
N LYS A 550 -73.89 3.68 0.45
CA LYS A 550 -73.35 3.92 -0.90
C LYS A 550 -72.81 2.64 -1.51
N ILE A 551 -72.11 1.81 -0.73
CA ILE A 551 -71.58 0.53 -1.19
C ILE A 551 -72.70 -0.41 -1.60
N ILE A 552 -73.73 -0.60 -0.76
CA ILE A 552 -74.88 -1.46 -1.08
C ILE A 552 -75.59 -0.96 -2.35
N HIS A 553 -75.84 0.36 -2.45
CA HIS A 553 -76.50 0.95 -3.61
C HIS A 553 -75.69 0.77 -4.90
N SER A 554 -74.37 0.90 -4.82
CA SER A 554 -73.46 0.72 -5.95
C SER A 554 -73.36 -0.75 -6.35
N ILE A 555 -73.18 -1.68 -5.40
CA ILE A 555 -73.09 -3.12 -5.67
C ILE A 555 -74.38 -3.64 -6.31
N LYS A 556 -75.55 -3.13 -5.90
CA LYS A 556 -76.86 -3.52 -6.44
C LYS A 556 -77.07 -3.14 -7.91
N GLN A 557 -76.29 -2.21 -8.46
CA GLN A 557 -76.41 -1.84 -9.87
C GLN A 557 -76.08 -3.05 -10.77
N PRO A 558 -76.78 -3.25 -11.91
CA PRO A 558 -76.48 -4.35 -12.82
C PRO A 558 -74.99 -4.36 -13.23
N ILE A 559 -74.41 -5.56 -13.33
CA ILE A 559 -73.04 -5.79 -13.79
C ILE A 559 -73.13 -6.56 -15.10
N GLN A 560 -72.41 -6.10 -16.12
CA GLN A 560 -72.32 -6.80 -17.38
C GLN A 560 -71.44 -8.06 -17.22
N LEU A 561 -72.05 -9.22 -17.43
CA LEU A 561 -71.39 -10.53 -17.41
C LEU A 561 -71.09 -11.00 -18.86
N PRO A 562 -70.29 -12.06 -19.05
CA PRO A 562 -70.06 -12.65 -20.37
C PRO A 562 -71.35 -13.03 -21.09
N ASN A 563 -71.33 -13.04 -22.42
CA ASN A 563 -72.48 -13.39 -23.28
C ASN A 563 -73.70 -12.47 -23.15
N ASP A 564 -73.47 -11.17 -22.95
CA ASP A 564 -74.49 -10.12 -22.85
C ASP A 564 -75.53 -10.29 -21.71
N VAL A 565 -75.21 -11.13 -20.71
CA VAL A 565 -76.07 -11.32 -19.54
C VAL A 565 -75.78 -10.23 -18.49
N THR A 566 -76.81 -9.77 -17.78
CA THR A 566 -76.65 -8.86 -16.63
C THR A 566 -76.80 -9.63 -15.32
N GLY A 567 -75.79 -9.52 -14.46
CA GLY A 567 -75.80 -10.05 -13.10
C GLY A 567 -76.18 -8.98 -12.10
N CYS A 568 -77.01 -9.33 -11.11
CA CYS A 568 -77.31 -8.45 -9.99
C CYS A 568 -77.05 -9.22 -8.69
N VAL A 569 -76.19 -8.67 -7.84
CA VAL A 569 -75.98 -9.14 -6.46
C VAL A 569 -76.33 -8.03 -5.49
N ASN A 570 -76.53 -8.38 -4.23
CA ASN A 570 -76.64 -7.40 -3.17
C ASN A 570 -75.44 -7.53 -2.22
N ALA A 571 -75.35 -6.68 -1.21
CA ALA A 571 -74.32 -6.80 -0.19
C ALA A 571 -74.93 -6.73 1.22
N SER A 572 -74.47 -7.61 2.10
CA SER A 572 -74.73 -7.52 3.54
C SER A 572 -73.48 -6.99 4.22
N ILE A 573 -73.63 -5.94 5.03
CA ILE A 573 -72.49 -5.23 5.65
C ILE A 573 -72.62 -5.22 7.17
N GLY A 574 -71.58 -5.64 7.88
CA GLY A 574 -71.45 -5.46 9.31
C GLY A 574 -70.44 -4.37 9.63
N LEU A 575 -70.84 -3.39 10.44
CA LEU A 575 -69.99 -2.27 10.81
C LEU A 575 -69.54 -2.39 12.25
N LYS A 576 -68.27 -2.08 12.51
CA LYS A 576 -67.78 -1.82 13.86
C LYS A 576 -66.98 -0.53 13.92
N VAL A 577 -67.46 0.43 14.71
CA VAL A 577 -66.74 1.66 15.07
C VAL A 577 -65.90 1.41 16.33
N PHE A 578 -64.68 1.95 16.35
CA PHE A 578 -63.74 1.81 17.45
C PHE A 578 -62.84 3.05 17.61
N ASP A 579 -62.48 3.35 18.86
CA ASP A 579 -61.65 4.47 19.29
C ASP A 579 -60.58 4.01 20.31
N GLY A 580 -59.66 4.91 20.67
CA GLY A 580 -58.56 4.64 21.61
C GLY A 580 -59.00 4.33 23.05
N GLY A 581 -60.28 4.49 23.40
CA GLY A 581 -60.80 4.16 24.73
C GLY A 581 -61.01 2.65 24.95
N SER A 582 -60.95 1.84 23.89
CA SER A 582 -61.28 0.42 23.93
C SER A 582 -60.05 -0.47 23.67
N LYS A 583 -59.52 -1.15 24.71
CA LYS A 583 -58.50 -2.20 24.54
C LYS A 583 -59.11 -3.39 23.80
N LYS A 584 -59.03 -3.40 22.48
CA LYS A 584 -59.52 -4.51 21.63
C LYS A 584 -58.41 -4.97 20.70
N ASN A 585 -58.22 -6.28 20.60
CA ASN A 585 -57.30 -6.86 19.64
C ASN A 585 -57.98 -6.91 18.25
N VAL A 586 -57.18 -6.99 17.19
CA VAL A 586 -57.64 -7.03 15.80
C VAL A 586 -58.73 -8.07 15.56
N ASP A 587 -58.53 -9.28 16.10
CA ASP A 587 -59.48 -10.38 15.94
C ASP A 587 -60.85 -10.04 16.53
N ASP A 588 -60.92 -9.32 17.65
CA ASP A 588 -62.18 -8.93 18.27
C ASP A 588 -62.96 -7.96 17.38
N ILE A 589 -62.28 -6.97 16.81
CA ILE A 589 -62.90 -5.95 15.95
C ILE A 589 -63.44 -6.59 14.67
N LEU A 590 -62.65 -7.46 14.03
CA LEU A 590 -63.07 -8.21 12.85
C LEU A 590 -64.24 -9.15 13.16
N ASN A 591 -64.17 -9.91 14.27
CA ASN A 591 -65.23 -10.84 14.67
C ASN A 591 -66.54 -10.13 15.02
N MET A 592 -66.48 -8.93 15.61
CA MET A 592 -67.68 -8.13 15.88
C MET A 592 -68.34 -7.66 14.58
N ALA A 593 -67.55 -7.17 13.63
CA ALA A 593 -68.06 -6.74 12.34
C ALA A 593 -68.62 -7.92 11.52
N ASP A 594 -67.95 -9.07 11.52
CA ASP A 594 -68.42 -10.30 10.88
C ASP A 594 -69.78 -10.76 11.47
N LYS A 595 -69.91 -10.79 12.80
CA LYS A 595 -71.19 -11.12 13.47
C LYS A 595 -72.32 -10.17 13.07
N ALA A 596 -72.05 -8.87 12.98
CA ALA A 596 -73.04 -7.90 12.51
C ALA A 596 -73.41 -8.12 11.03
N MET A 597 -72.46 -8.50 10.18
CA MET A 597 -72.73 -8.84 8.79
C MET A 597 -73.68 -10.05 8.69
N TYR A 598 -73.45 -11.08 9.50
CA TYR A 598 -74.37 -12.21 9.60
C TYR A 598 -75.76 -11.83 10.12
N GLU A 599 -75.87 -10.88 11.05
CA GLU A 599 -77.16 -10.32 11.45
C GLU A 599 -77.86 -9.60 10.29
N ALA A 600 -77.13 -8.82 9.48
CA ALA A 600 -77.67 -8.17 8.30
C ALA A 600 -78.25 -9.19 7.30
N LYS A 601 -77.56 -10.33 7.12
CA LYS A 601 -78.07 -11.45 6.32
C LYS A 601 -79.36 -12.03 6.89
N ARG A 602 -79.43 -12.26 8.21
CA ARG A 602 -80.62 -12.82 8.87
C ARG A 602 -81.84 -11.89 8.82
N ARG A 603 -81.61 -10.57 8.77
CA ARG A 603 -82.67 -9.55 8.68
C ARG A 603 -83.22 -9.35 7.26
N GLY A 604 -82.77 -10.12 6.28
CA GLY A 604 -83.31 -10.09 4.92
C GLY A 604 -82.33 -9.72 3.81
N LYS A 605 -81.01 -9.63 4.11
CA LYS A 605 -79.92 -9.31 3.16
C LYS A 605 -80.01 -7.88 2.59
N GLY A 606 -78.95 -7.42 1.91
CA GLY A 606 -78.97 -6.12 1.23
C GLY A 606 -79.08 -4.89 2.13
N GLN A 607 -78.57 -5.00 3.35
CA GLN A 607 -78.63 -3.97 4.38
C GLN A 607 -77.36 -4.01 5.22
N TRP A 608 -77.24 -3.10 6.17
CA TRP A 608 -76.14 -3.08 7.11
C TRP A 608 -76.58 -3.14 8.56
N VAL A 609 -75.71 -3.63 9.45
CA VAL A 609 -75.93 -3.69 10.91
C VAL A 609 -74.66 -3.21 11.62
N ILE A 610 -74.82 -2.47 12.72
CA ILE A 610 -73.71 -1.99 13.55
C ILE A 610 -73.59 -2.86 14.82
N ALA A 611 -72.35 -3.24 15.16
CA ALA A 611 -71.98 -4.16 16.24
C ALA A 611 -71.68 -3.51 17.60
#